data_AF-A0A539CUL9-F1
#
_entry.id   AF-A0A539CUL9-F1
#
_cell.length_a   1.000
_cell.length_b   1.000
_cell.length_c   1.000
_cell.angle_alpha   90.00
_cell.angle_beta   90.00
_cell.angle_gamma   90.00
#
_symmetry.space_group_name_H-M   'P 1'
#
loop_
_entity.id
_entity.type
_entity.pdbx_description
1 polymer ?
#
loop_
_entity_poly.entity_id
_entity_poly.type
_entity_poly.pdbx_seq_one_letter_code
_entity_poly.pdbx_strand_id
1 'polypeptide(L)'
;MSDLILAETRSDRWCLETKPHQVDAALFALQSPLSKGVILADEVGLGKTIEASMVIAQRWAERRRRILLIVPASLRKQWQQELREKFSLPSTIL
;
A
#
# COMPACT_ATOMS: atom_id res chain seq x y z
N MET A 1 1.73 22.33 -18.00
CA MET A 1 2.76 21.29 -17.84
C MET A 1 3.53 21.65 -16.59
N SER A 2 3.18 21.19 -15.40
CA SER A 2 2.79 19.85 -14.99
C SER A 2 1.89 19.99 -13.77
N ASP A 3 0.61 19.68 -13.95
CA ASP A 3 -0.35 19.58 -12.87
C ASP A 3 0.00 18.33 -12.06
N LEU A 4 0.96 18.47 -11.15
CA LEU A 4 1.05 17.63 -9.96
C LEU A 4 -0.25 17.90 -9.20
N ILE A 5 -1.28 17.15 -9.57
CA ILE A 5 -2.41 16.86 -8.70
C ILE A 5 -1.77 16.20 -7.48
N LEU A 6 -1.41 17.04 -6.51
CA LEU A 6 -1.47 16.69 -5.10
C LEU A 6 -2.91 16.23 -4.91
N ALA A 7 -3.12 14.93 -5.15
CA ALA A 7 -4.24 14.24 -4.55
C ALA A 7 -3.95 14.36 -3.06
N GLU A 8 -4.46 15.42 -2.47
CA GLU A 8 -4.59 15.61 -1.05
C GLU A 8 -5.61 14.56 -0.59
N THR A 9 -5.19 13.29 -0.65
CA THR A 9 -5.84 12.20 0.03
C THR A 9 -5.65 12.48 1.50
N ARG A 10 -6.59 13.25 2.06
CA ARG A 10 -6.81 13.44 3.48
C ARG A 10 -6.35 12.20 4.25
N SER A 11 -5.30 12.39 5.04
CA SER A 11 -4.71 11.40 5.95
C SER A 11 -5.77 10.75 6.85
N ASP A 12 -6.89 11.45 7.06
CA ASP A 12 -8.05 11.13 7.89
C ASP A 12 -8.81 9.84 7.50
N ARG A 13 -8.43 9.16 6.41
CA ARG A 13 -9.11 7.95 5.92
C ARG A 13 -8.62 6.64 6.52
N TRP A 14 -7.40 6.62 7.07
CA TRP A 14 -6.77 5.41 7.57
C TRP A 14 -6.55 5.53 9.07
N CYS A 15 -6.82 4.46 9.81
CA CYS A 15 -6.58 4.42 11.26
C CYS A 15 -5.09 4.14 11.54
N LEU A 16 -4.20 4.96 10.98
CA LEU A 16 -2.74 4.81 11.07
C LEU A 16 -2.03 6.16 11.03
N GLU A 17 -1.08 6.34 11.94
CA GLU A 17 -0.05 7.38 11.82
C GLU A 17 1.06 6.88 10.88
N THR A 18 1.06 7.36 9.63
CA THR A 18 2.07 6.99 8.62
C THR A 18 3.37 7.77 8.83
N LYS A 19 4.52 7.08 8.83
CA LYS A 19 5.84 7.74 8.91
C LYS A 19 6.26 8.29 7.54
N PRO A 20 7.04 9.40 7.47
CA PRO A 20 7.45 10.00 6.21
C PRO A 20 8.11 9.03 5.22
N HIS A 21 9.04 8.19 5.69
CA HIS A 21 9.70 7.21 4.83
C HIS A 21 8.74 6.18 4.19
N GLN A 22 7.62 5.86 4.87
CA GLN A 22 6.64 4.92 4.35
C GLN A 22 5.83 5.55 3.19
N VAL A 23 5.57 6.86 3.30
CA VAL A 23 4.94 7.64 2.22
C VAL A 23 5.88 7.69 1.02
N ASP A 24 7.17 7.95 1.23
CA ASP A 24 8.16 8.00 0.16
C ASP A 24 8.30 6.64 -0.56
N ALA A 25 8.33 5.53 0.19
CA ALA A 25 8.36 4.18 -0.37
C ALA A 25 7.10 3.87 -1.21
N ALA A 26 5.92 4.25 -0.72
CA ALA A 26 4.67 4.07 -1.45
C ALA A 26 4.62 4.92 -2.73
N LEU A 27 5.06 6.19 -2.66
CA LEU A 27 5.17 7.07 -3.81
C LEU A 27 6.14 6.50 -4.84
N PHE A 28 7.30 6.02 -4.41
CA PHE A 28 8.27 5.36 -5.29
C PHE A 28 7.66 4.14 -6.00
N ALA A 29 6.92 3.30 -5.27
CA ALA A 29 6.23 2.14 -5.83
C ALA A 29 5.12 2.52 -6.83
N LEU A 30 4.44 3.65 -6.61
CA LEU A 30 3.37 4.14 -7.49
C LEU A 30 3.89 4.87 -8.72
N GLN A 31 4.98 5.63 -8.55
CA GLN A 31 5.54 6.50 -9.58
C GLN A 31 6.41 5.77 -10.57
N SER A 32 6.96 4.58 -10.25
CA SER A 32 7.87 3.86 -11.15
C SER A 32 7.22 3.58 -12.52
N PRO A 33 7.57 4.35 -13.58
CA PRO A 33 6.93 4.26 -14.88
C PRO A 33 7.70 3.33 -15.84
N LEU A 34 8.93 2.93 -15.47
CA LEU A 34 9.92 2.32 -16.37
C LEU A 34 10.19 0.85 -16.08
N SER A 35 9.77 0.32 -14.94
CA SER A 35 9.94 -1.08 -14.57
C SER A 35 8.59 -1.70 -14.30
N LYS A 36 8.34 -2.91 -14.83
CA LYS A 36 7.10 -3.69 -14.65
C LYS A 36 6.82 -4.12 -13.19
N GLY A 37 7.48 -3.50 -12.22
CA GLY A 37 7.47 -3.80 -10.80
C GLY A 37 8.53 -3.00 -10.06
N VAL A 38 8.38 -2.94 -8.74
CA VAL A 38 9.30 -2.31 -7.79
C VAL A 38 9.64 -3.32 -6.71
N ILE A 39 10.87 -3.28 -6.23
CA ILE A 39 11.33 -4.09 -5.09
C ILE A 39 11.56 -3.14 -3.92
N LEU A 40 10.83 -3.34 -2.83
CA LEU A 40 11.04 -2.66 -1.55
C LEU A 40 11.91 -3.57 -0.67
N ALA A 41 13.10 -3.11 -0.30
CA ALA A 41 14.14 -3.92 0.34
C ALA A 41 14.77 -3.25 1.56
N ASP A 42 14.00 -2.52 2.36
CA ASP A 42 14.52 -1.93 3.61
C ASP A 42 14.69 -3.00 4.70
N GLU A 43 15.12 -2.58 5.89
CA GLU A 43 15.26 -3.44 7.06
C GLU A 43 13.94 -4.11 7.52
N VAL A 44 14.10 -5.23 8.22
CA VAL A 44 12.99 -5.96 8.86
C VAL A 44 12.41 -5.10 9.98
N GLY A 45 11.08 -4.92 9.99
CA GLY A 45 10.38 -4.15 11.03
C GLY A 45 10.11 -2.68 10.69
N LEU A 46 10.57 -2.17 9.55
CA LEU A 46 10.29 -0.78 9.10
C LEU A 46 8.84 -0.55 8.64
N GLY A 47 8.05 -1.62 8.49
CA GLY A 47 6.63 -1.51 8.14
C GLY A 47 6.32 -1.68 6.65
N LYS A 48 7.05 -2.53 5.94
CA LYS A 48 6.79 -2.90 4.54
C LYS A 48 5.35 -3.34 4.27
N THR A 49 4.73 -4.00 5.25
CA THR A 49 3.32 -4.39 5.17
C THR A 49 2.42 -3.16 5.03
N ILE A 50 2.72 -2.09 5.77
CA ILE A 50 2.00 -0.82 5.70
C ILE A 50 2.26 -0.12 4.38
N GLU A 51 3.51 -0.04 3.94
CA GLU A 51 3.90 0.57 2.66
C GLU A 51 3.21 -0.13 1.48
N ALA A 52 3.26 -1.46 1.43
CA ALA A 52 2.58 -2.24 0.41
C ALA A 52 1.05 -2.08 0.49
N SER A 53 0.47 -2.05 1.70
CA SER A 53 -0.96 -1.82 1.89
C SER A 53 -1.38 -0.41 1.47
N MET A 54 -0.55 0.61 1.65
CA MET A 54 -0.78 1.97 1.14
C MET A 54 -0.82 1.97 -0.39
N VAL A 55 0.09 1.26 -1.05
CA VAL A 55 0.07 1.11 -2.51
C VAL A 55 -1.23 0.41 -2.96
N ILE A 56 -1.62 -0.68 -2.30
CA ILE A 56 -2.88 -1.39 -2.58
C ILE A 56 -4.09 -0.45 -2.38
N ALA A 57 -4.12 0.30 -1.29
CA ALA A 57 -5.20 1.22 -0.97
C ALA A 57 -5.32 2.35 -1.99
N GLN A 58 -4.19 2.88 -2.47
CA GLN A 58 -4.18 3.88 -3.53
C GLN A 58 -4.70 3.29 -4.85
N ARG A 59 -4.23 2.11 -5.26
CA ARG A 59 -4.75 1.42 -6.45
C ARG A 59 -6.25 1.11 -6.33
N TRP A 60 -6.71 0.77 -5.13
CA TRP A 60 -8.13 0.59 -4.82
C TRP A 60 -8.91 1.91 -4.96
N ALA A 61 -8.37 3.03 -4.49
CA ALA A 61 -8.98 4.36 -4.68
C ALA A 61 -9.08 4.74 -6.17
N GLU A 62 -8.09 4.35 -6.98
CA GLU A 62 -8.08 4.46 -8.44
C GLU A 62 -9.01 3.46 -9.16
N ARG A 63 -9.85 2.73 -8.42
CA ARG A 63 -10.76 1.67 -8.92
C ARG A 63 -10.06 0.49 -9.61
N ARG A 64 -8.76 0.28 -9.37
CA ARG A 64 -8.03 -0.92 -9.82
C ARG A 64 -8.28 -2.06 -8.83
N ARG A 65 -9.31 -2.86 -9.08
CA ARG A 65 -9.78 -3.92 -8.15
C ARG A 65 -9.09 -5.28 -8.30
N ARG A 66 -8.36 -5.50 -9.40
CA ARG A 66 -7.67 -6.78 -9.67
C ARG A 66 -6.26 -6.73 -9.06
N ILE A 67 -6.18 -7.02 -7.78
CA ILE A 67 -4.92 -7.04 -7.01
C ILE A 67 -4.73 -8.45 -6.45
N LEU A 68 -3.59 -9.07 -6.77
CA LEU A 68 -3.18 -10.36 -6.21
C LEU A 68 -2.05 -10.11 -5.21
N LEU A 69 -2.25 -10.55 -3.97
CA LEU A 69 -1.26 -10.49 -2.91
C LEU A 69 -0.72 -11.90 -2.65
N ILE A 70 0.57 -12.11 -2.88
CA ILE A 70 1.24 -13.38 -2.63
C ILE A 70 2.07 -13.25 -1.36
N VAL A 71 1.68 -13.99 -0.32
CA VAL A 71 2.35 -13.98 0.99
C VAL A 71 2.47 -15.40 1.55
N PRO A 72 3.47 -15.66 2.41
CA PRO A 72 3.58 -16.92 3.15
C PRO A 72 2.28 -17.29 3.87
N ALA A 73 1.97 -18.58 3.97
CA ALA A 73 0.72 -19.07 4.54
C ALA A 73 0.48 -18.57 5.98
N SER A 74 1.54 -18.45 6.78
CA SER A 74 1.50 -17.93 8.15
C SER A 74 1.06 -16.47 8.26
N LEU A 75 1.34 -15.65 7.22
CA LEU A 75 1.08 -14.21 7.24
C LEU A 75 -0.26 -13.82 6.62
N ARG A 76 -0.98 -14.74 5.95
CA ARG A 76 -2.24 -14.45 5.26
C ARG A 76 -3.28 -13.79 6.17
N LYS A 77 -3.45 -14.31 7.39
CA LYS A 77 -4.40 -13.76 8.38
C LYS A 77 -3.99 -12.37 8.86
N GLN A 78 -2.70 -12.16 9.13
CA GLN A 78 -2.18 -10.86 9.54
C GLN A 78 -2.43 -9.81 8.46
N TRP A 79 -2.12 -10.13 7.20
CA TRP A 79 -2.38 -9.21 6.08
C TRP A 79 -3.86 -8.90 5.91
N GLN A 80 -4.73 -9.91 6.01
CA GLN A 80 -6.18 -9.69 5.94
C GLN A 80 -6.66 -8.76 7.07
N GLN A 81 -6.16 -8.95 8.29
CA GLN A 81 -6.49 -8.11 9.44
C GLN A 81 -5.99 -6.67 9.23
N GLU A 82 -4.73 -6.48 8.83
CA GLU A 82 -4.16 -5.16 8.58
C GLU A 82 -4.92 -4.41 7.48
N LEU A 83 -5.20 -5.07 6.35
CA LEU A 83 -5.97 -4.47 5.25
C LEU A 83 -7.39 -4.07 5.70
N ARG A 84 -8.04 -4.88 6.54
CA ARG A 84 -9.39 -4.60 7.02
C ARG A 84 -9.44 -3.50 8.07
N GLU A 85 -8.61 -3.60 9.11
CA GLU A 85 -8.67 -2.70 10.26
C GLU A 85 -8.06 -1.33 9.96
N LYS A 86 -6.94 -1.31 9.24
CA LYS A 86 -6.18 -0.08 8.99
C LYS A 86 -6.60 0.63 7.72
N PHE A 87 -6.91 -0.16 6.68
CA PHE A 87 -7.22 0.33 5.34
C PHE A 87 -8.67 0.09 4.91
N SER A 88 -9.54 -0.51 5.74
CA SER A 88 -10.93 -0.81 5.38
C SER A 88 -11.08 -1.51 4.02
N LEU A 89 -10.09 -2.32 3.63
CA LEU A 89 -10.04 -3.02 2.35
C LEU A 89 -10.55 -4.47 2.52
N PRO A 90 -11.54 -4.90 1.70
CA PRO A 90 -11.95 -6.29 1.70
C PRO A 90 -10.87 -7.16 1.05
N SER A 91 -10.57 -8.32 1.64
CA SER A 91 -9.65 -9.32 1.08
C SER A 91 -10.17 -10.73 1.35
N THR A 92 -9.95 -11.63 0.39
CA THR A 92 -10.34 -13.05 0.48
C THR A 92 -9.07 -13.91 0.43
N ILE A 93 -8.95 -14.86 1.36
CA ILE A 93 -7.87 -15.84 1.35
C ILE A 93 -8.34 -17.02 0.50
N LEU A 94 -7.56 -17.37 -0.53
CA LEU A 94 -7.75 -18.54 -1.38
C LEU A 94 -6.99 -19.76 -0.83
#